data_AF-A0A2D4ZUZ5-F1
#
_entry.id   AF-A0A2D4ZUZ5-F1
#
_cell.length_a   1.000
_cell.length_b   1.000
_cell.length_c   1.000
_cell.angle_alpha   90.00
_cell.angle_beta   90.00
_cell.angle_gamma   90.00
#
_symmetry.space_group_name_H-M   'P 1'
#
loop_
_entity.id
_entity.type
_entity.pdbx_description
1 polymer ?
#
loop_
_entity_poly.entity_id
_entity_poly.type
_entity_poly.pdbx_seq_one_letter_code
_entity_poly.pdbx_strand_id
1 'polypeptide(L)'
;MADNQLTVKRKPKNPIKFKIQLNEEQKIAKQIVLDNTLTMLAGSAGSGKTFLACQIALDGLFSRRYEKVIITRPTVSKEDIGFLPGNLREKMDPWLQPIYENMYSLYDKDKVAKCLADDQIKIVPLSFMRGNTFLNSMVIVDEAQNVTHNQMEMIVTRIGLNSKMIVCGDKKQVDLKRRTDSGFNFLYKAADHINGLASVTLTTNHRSPIVEELIDFYTSSHKQGLIKL
;
A
#
# COMPACT_ATOMS: atom_id res chain seq x y z
N MET A 1 15.09 35.25 27.48
CA MET A 1 15.02 33.80 27.18
C MET A 1 14.19 33.66 25.93
N ALA A 2 14.75 33.06 24.87
CA ALA A 2 14.22 33.12 23.51
C ALA A 2 12.88 32.36 23.40
N ASP A 3 11.91 33.06 22.83
CA ASP A 3 10.56 32.61 22.53
C ASP A 3 10.63 31.61 21.36
N ASN A 4 10.65 30.31 21.66
CA ASN A 4 10.74 29.25 20.66
C ASN A 4 9.36 29.02 20.03
N GLN A 5 8.92 29.96 19.19
CA GLN A 5 7.73 29.80 18.38
C GLN A 5 7.95 28.66 17.38
N LEU A 6 7.33 27.51 17.64
CA LEU A 6 7.16 26.43 16.68
C LEU A 6 6.46 27.00 15.44
N THR A 7 7.25 27.30 14.41
CA THR A 7 6.74 27.82 13.15
C THR A 7 5.85 26.75 12.49
N VAL A 8 4.54 26.92 12.61
CA VAL A 8 3.55 26.08 11.94
C VAL A 8 3.75 26.23 10.43
N LYS A 9 4.36 25.22 9.79
CA LYS A 9 4.61 25.22 8.35
C LYS A 9 3.28 25.33 7.60
N ARG A 10 3.09 26.40 6.83
CA ARG A 10 1.85 26.69 6.10
C ARG A 10 1.55 25.60 5.05
N LYS A 11 0.26 25.29 4.87
CA LYS A 11 -0.21 24.44 3.77
C LYS A 11 0.17 25.06 2.43
N PRO A 12 0.57 24.26 1.42
CA PRO A 12 0.88 24.77 0.10
C PRO A 12 -0.36 25.44 -0.51
N LYS A 13 -0.17 26.59 -1.16
CA LYS A 13 -1.26 27.34 -1.81
C LYS A 13 -1.75 26.70 -3.10
N ASN A 14 -0.90 25.92 -3.77
CA ASN A 14 -1.19 25.27 -5.05
C ASN A 14 -1.28 23.75 -4.87
N PRO A 15 -2.06 23.05 -5.73
CA PRO A 15 -2.08 21.59 -5.76
C PRO A 15 -0.68 21.00 -5.98
N ILE A 16 -0.44 19.82 -5.39
CA ILE A 16 0.79 19.06 -5.60
C ILE A 16 0.82 18.55 -7.04
N LYS A 17 1.83 18.94 -7.82
CA LYS A 17 2.02 18.48 -9.20
C LYS A 17 2.82 17.18 -9.21
N PHE A 18 2.18 16.09 -9.63
CA PHE A 18 2.81 14.78 -9.84
C PHE A 18 3.30 14.63 -11.28
N LYS A 19 4.35 13.82 -11.49
CA LYS A 19 4.90 13.50 -12.81
C LYS A 19 3.92 12.71 -13.67
N ILE A 20 3.08 11.90 -13.03
CA ILE A 20 2.09 11.01 -13.67
C ILE A 20 0.70 11.38 -13.13
N GLN A 21 -0.26 11.49 -14.03
CA GLN A 21 -1.65 11.79 -13.70
C GLN A 21 -2.45 10.51 -13.51
N LEU A 22 -3.42 10.54 -12.59
CA LEU A 22 -4.37 9.46 -12.41
C LEU A 22 -5.37 9.43 -13.56
N ASN A 23 -5.77 8.24 -14.00
CA ASN A 23 -6.93 8.07 -14.87
C ASN A 23 -8.24 8.27 -14.09
N GLU A 24 -9.39 8.28 -14.78
CA GLU A 24 -10.69 8.54 -14.14
C GLU A 24 -11.03 7.50 -13.07
N GLU A 25 -10.78 6.21 -13.32
CA GLU A 25 -11.00 5.13 -12.34
C GLU A 25 -10.19 5.37 -11.05
N GLN A 26 -8.92 5.73 -11.18
CA GLN A 26 -8.04 6.02 -10.06
C GLN A 26 -8.42 7.32 -9.33
N LYS A 27 -8.96 8.34 -10.04
CA LYS A 27 -9.49 9.56 -9.40
C LYS A 27 -10.71 9.24 -8.54
N ILE A 28 -11.63 8.41 -9.04
CA ILE A 28 -12.80 7.95 -8.28
C ILE A 28 -12.35 7.17 -7.05
N ALA A 29 -11.43 6.20 -7.23
CA ALA A 29 -10.89 5.42 -6.12
C ALA A 29 -10.16 6.30 -5.08
N LYS A 30 -9.41 7.32 -5.53
CA LYS A 30 -8.80 8.32 -4.65
C LYS A 30 -9.85 9.04 -3.82
N GLN A 31 -10.95 9.47 -4.43
CA GLN A 31 -12.01 10.17 -3.70
C GLN A 31 -12.63 9.27 -2.62
N ILE A 32 -12.93 8.01 -2.94
CA ILE A 32 -13.42 7.02 -1.97
C ILE A 32 -12.45 6.88 -0.78
N VAL A 33 -11.14 6.80 -1.04
CA VAL A 33 -10.12 6.75 0.02
C VAL A 33 -10.15 8.01 0.88
N LEU A 34 -10.32 9.19 0.27
CA LEU A 34 -10.36 10.46 1.02
C LEU A 34 -11.62 10.60 1.88
N ASP A 35 -12.71 9.93 1.51
CA ASP A 35 -13.98 10.00 2.24
C ASP A 35 -14.09 8.93 3.35
N ASN A 36 -13.24 7.90 3.34
CA ASN A 36 -13.31 6.78 4.29
C ASN A 36 -12.07 6.67 5.18
N THR A 37 -12.22 6.17 6.39
CA THR A 37 -11.07 5.97 7.32
C THR A 37 -10.22 4.79 6.87
N LEU A 38 -10.86 3.69 6.44
CA LEU A 38 -10.18 2.52 5.92
C LEU A 38 -10.72 2.18 4.54
N THR A 39 -9.85 1.81 3.61
CA THR A 39 -10.25 1.40 2.26
C THR A 39 -9.52 0.15 1.82
N MET A 40 -10.29 -0.86 1.43
CA MET A 40 -9.82 -2.08 0.80
C MET A 40 -9.70 -1.82 -0.71
N LEU A 41 -8.48 -1.55 -1.18
CA LEU A 41 -8.15 -1.26 -2.58
C LEU A 41 -7.70 -2.55 -3.28
N ALA A 42 -8.65 -3.22 -3.92
CA ALA A 42 -8.38 -4.44 -4.68
C ALA A 42 -7.97 -4.14 -6.13
N GLY A 43 -7.27 -5.10 -6.74
CA GLY A 43 -7.05 -5.13 -8.18
C GLY A 43 -5.99 -6.15 -8.57
N SER A 44 -6.04 -6.60 -9.82
CA SER A 44 -5.06 -7.54 -10.36
C SER A 44 -3.66 -6.94 -10.34
N ALA A 45 -2.63 -7.78 -10.40
CA ALA A 45 -1.27 -7.30 -10.59
C ALA A 45 -1.18 -6.46 -11.89
N GLY A 46 -0.64 -5.22 -11.78
CA GLY A 46 -0.62 -4.26 -12.89
C GLY A 46 -1.77 -3.24 -12.91
N SER A 47 -2.75 -3.32 -12.00
CA SER A 47 -3.85 -2.35 -11.94
C SER A 47 -3.50 -0.99 -11.35
N GLY A 48 -2.26 -0.82 -10.88
CA GLY A 48 -1.80 0.43 -10.26
C GLY A 48 -2.29 0.64 -8.81
N LYS A 49 -2.78 -0.39 -8.11
CA LYS A 49 -3.25 -0.26 -6.71
C LYS A 49 -2.22 0.36 -5.75
N THR A 50 -0.99 -0.17 -5.73
CA THR A 50 0.10 0.33 -4.88
C THR A 50 0.55 1.72 -5.33
N PHE A 51 0.60 1.96 -6.64
CA PHE A 51 0.95 3.25 -7.23
C PHE A 51 -0.04 4.35 -6.83
N LEU A 52 -1.35 4.07 -6.93
CA LEU A 52 -2.41 4.97 -6.49
C LEU A 52 -2.28 5.28 -4.99
N ALA A 53 -2.10 4.26 -4.15
CA ALA A 53 -1.92 4.45 -2.71
C ALA A 53 -0.71 5.34 -2.40
N CYS A 54 0.43 5.12 -3.07
CA CYS A 54 1.63 5.95 -2.96
C CYS A 54 1.34 7.41 -3.32
N GLN A 55 0.63 7.67 -4.42
CA GLN A 55 0.29 9.04 -4.82
C GLN A 55 -0.60 9.73 -3.78
N ILE A 56 -1.63 9.04 -3.28
CA ILE A 56 -2.54 9.58 -2.26
C ILE A 56 -1.76 9.92 -0.98
N ALA A 57 -0.83 9.06 -0.58
CA ALA A 57 0.01 9.28 0.58
C ALA A 57 0.95 10.48 0.43
N LEU A 58 1.65 10.60 -0.72
CA LEU A 58 2.50 11.75 -1.01
C LEU A 58 1.69 13.06 -1.09
N ASP A 59 0.51 13.02 -1.69
CA ASP A 59 -0.37 14.18 -1.79
C ASP A 59 -0.79 14.65 -0.40
N GLY A 60 -1.24 13.72 0.45
CA GLY A 60 -1.59 14.00 1.84
C GLY A 60 -0.42 14.50 2.68
N LEU A 61 0.77 13.94 2.51
CA LEU A 61 1.98 14.37 3.23
C LEU A 61 2.41 15.78 2.81
N PHE A 62 2.49 16.04 1.51
CA PHE A 62 2.96 17.33 1.00
C PHE A 62 1.93 18.44 1.16
N SER A 63 0.63 18.11 1.17
CA SER A 63 -0.46 19.05 1.52
C SER A 63 -0.63 19.26 3.03
N ARG A 64 0.18 18.59 3.87
CA ARG A 64 0.09 18.64 5.33
C ARG A 64 -1.26 18.16 5.87
N ARG A 65 -1.91 17.23 5.17
CA ARG A 65 -3.05 16.46 5.70
C ARG A 65 -2.57 15.38 6.66
N TYR A 66 -1.41 14.81 6.40
CA TYR A 66 -0.74 13.84 7.28
C TYR A 66 0.66 14.34 7.62
N GLU A 67 1.13 13.97 8.80
CA GLU A 67 2.49 14.21 9.26
C GLU A 67 3.42 13.06 8.85
N LYS A 68 2.87 11.83 8.79
CA LYS A 68 3.61 10.62 8.47
C LYS A 68 2.89 9.75 7.44
N VAL A 69 3.69 9.05 6.64
CA VAL A 69 3.27 7.94 5.78
C VAL A 69 3.96 6.69 6.29
N ILE A 70 3.19 5.64 6.57
CA ILE A 70 3.71 4.34 7.00
C ILE A 70 3.28 3.31 5.96
N ILE A 71 4.23 2.55 5.42
CA ILE A 71 3.98 1.51 4.43
C ILE A 71 4.52 0.20 4.97
N THR A 72 3.69 -0.83 4.96
CA THR A 72 4.11 -2.20 5.26
C THR A 72 3.72 -3.13 4.15
N ARG A 73 4.50 -4.21 4.01
CA ARG A 73 4.23 -5.33 3.12
C ARG A 73 4.48 -6.63 3.90
N PRO A 74 3.55 -7.60 3.91
CA PRO A 74 3.78 -8.87 4.59
C PRO A 74 4.91 -9.62 3.89
N THR A 75 5.70 -10.36 4.66
CA THR A 75 6.70 -11.27 4.12
C THR A 75 6.01 -12.57 3.72
N VAL A 76 6.06 -12.94 2.44
CA VAL A 76 5.38 -14.15 1.92
C VAL A 76 6.06 -15.43 2.39
N SER A 77 7.37 -15.37 2.66
CA SER A 77 8.17 -16.45 3.25
C SER A 77 8.99 -15.92 4.43
N LYS A 78 8.89 -16.57 5.60
CA LYS A 78 9.78 -16.29 6.74
C LYS A 78 11.20 -16.81 6.49
N GLU A 79 11.33 -17.78 5.60
CA GLU A 79 12.58 -18.51 5.36
C GLU A 79 13.54 -17.69 4.47
N ASP A 80 13.06 -17.03 3.41
CA ASP A 80 13.96 -16.39 2.43
C ASP A 80 14.71 -15.15 2.94
N ILE A 81 14.12 -14.39 3.87
CA ILE A 81 14.75 -13.16 4.38
C ILE A 81 15.86 -13.51 5.39
N GLY A 82 15.80 -14.67 6.05
CA GLY A 82 16.81 -15.10 7.03
C GLY A 82 18.19 -15.36 6.42
N PHE A 83 18.23 -15.85 5.17
CA PHE A 83 19.44 -16.31 4.50
C PHE A 83 20.23 -15.25 3.72
N LEU A 84 19.65 -14.07 3.48
CA LEU A 84 20.38 -12.99 2.79
C LEU A 84 21.51 -12.45 3.68
N PRO A 85 22.74 -12.27 3.19
CA PRO A 85 23.81 -11.62 3.95
C PRO A 85 23.50 -10.12 4.13
N GLY A 86 24.01 -9.51 5.21
CA GLY A 86 23.83 -8.07 5.48
C GLY A 86 22.97 -7.74 6.70
N ASN A 87 22.81 -6.45 6.98
CA ASN A 87 21.96 -5.95 8.06
C ASN A 87 20.45 -6.10 7.69
N LEU A 88 19.55 -6.03 8.67
CA LEU A 88 18.11 -6.26 8.45
C LEU A 88 17.52 -5.40 7.31
N ARG A 89 18.05 -4.18 7.12
CA ARG A 89 17.61 -3.28 6.05
C ARG A 89 18.05 -3.78 4.68
N GLU A 90 19.32 -4.13 4.52
CA GLU A 90 19.87 -4.72 3.28
C GLU A 90 19.12 -6.00 2.88
N LYS A 91 18.71 -6.82 3.86
CA LYS A 91 17.90 -8.04 3.59
C LYS A 91 16.47 -7.73 3.15
N MET A 92 15.91 -6.60 3.57
CA MET A 92 14.55 -6.19 3.24
C MET A 92 14.48 -5.36 1.95
N ASP A 93 15.57 -4.69 1.57
CA ASP A 93 15.61 -3.73 0.46
C ASP A 93 15.05 -4.30 -0.86
N PRO A 94 15.36 -5.53 -1.31
CA PRO A 94 14.79 -6.07 -2.55
C PRO A 94 13.25 -6.19 -2.52
N TRP A 95 12.67 -6.49 -1.36
CA TRP A 95 11.21 -6.65 -1.19
C TRP A 95 10.48 -5.31 -1.19
N LEU A 96 11.17 -4.25 -0.76
CA LEU A 96 10.64 -2.89 -0.63
C LEU A 96 10.93 -2.03 -1.86
N GLN A 97 11.89 -2.42 -2.70
CA GLN A 97 12.28 -1.75 -3.94
C GLN A 97 11.09 -1.29 -4.81
N PRO A 98 10.03 -2.09 -5.05
CA PRO A 98 8.90 -1.64 -5.85
C PRO A 98 8.14 -0.44 -5.26
N ILE A 99 8.13 -0.30 -3.93
CA ILE A 99 7.49 0.84 -3.26
C ILE A 99 8.32 2.12 -3.47
N TYR A 100 9.65 2.02 -3.35
CA TYR A 100 10.55 3.14 -3.65
C TYR A 100 10.41 3.61 -5.09
N GLU A 101 10.37 2.69 -6.06
CA GLU A 101 10.21 3.00 -7.48
C GLU A 101 8.89 3.70 -7.78
N ASN A 102 7.78 3.23 -7.19
CA ASN A 102 6.49 3.91 -7.29
C ASN A 102 6.58 5.36 -6.79
N MET A 103 7.17 5.59 -5.60
CA MET A 103 7.31 6.94 -5.05
C MET A 103 8.20 7.86 -5.91
N TYR A 104 9.34 7.37 -6.41
CA TYR A 104 10.27 8.13 -7.24
C TYR A 104 9.75 8.40 -8.66
N SER A 105 8.93 7.51 -9.20
CA SER A 105 8.25 7.74 -10.49
C SER A 105 7.15 8.79 -10.37
N LEU A 106 6.49 8.88 -9.20
CA LEU A 106 5.42 9.84 -8.93
C LEU A 106 5.93 11.27 -8.72
N TYR A 107 7.06 11.42 -8.03
CA TYR A 107 7.54 12.73 -7.57
C TYR A 107 9.07 12.87 -7.66
N ASP A 108 9.57 14.08 -7.42
CA ASP A 108 11.01 14.37 -7.32
C ASP A 108 11.73 13.41 -6.36
N LYS A 109 12.81 12.78 -6.84
CA LYS A 109 13.52 11.72 -6.12
C LYS A 109 14.17 12.25 -4.85
N ASP A 110 14.83 13.40 -4.93
CA ASP A 110 15.56 13.99 -3.81
C ASP A 110 14.62 14.39 -2.68
N LYS A 111 13.44 14.94 -3.03
CA LYS A 111 12.42 15.26 -2.03
C LYS A 111 11.86 14.02 -1.34
N VAL A 112 11.56 12.96 -2.08
CA VAL A 112 11.09 11.69 -1.48
C VAL A 112 12.18 11.07 -0.60
N ALA A 113 13.43 11.05 -1.07
CA ALA A 113 14.58 10.56 -0.30
C ALA A 113 14.77 11.36 1.00
N LYS A 114 14.60 12.69 0.95
CA LYS A 114 14.60 13.53 2.14
C LYS A 114 13.49 13.17 3.12
N CYS A 115 12.26 12.96 2.64
CA CYS A 115 11.16 12.55 3.52
C CYS A 115 11.36 11.18 4.17
N LEU A 116 12.06 10.26 3.48
CA LEU A 116 12.48 8.98 4.05
C LEU A 116 13.56 9.18 5.14
N ALA A 117 14.56 10.02 4.87
CA ALA A 117 15.63 10.34 5.83
C ALA A 117 15.10 11.08 7.08
N ASP A 118 14.13 11.98 6.88
CA ASP A 118 13.47 12.77 7.93
C ASP A 118 12.37 11.97 8.65
N ASP A 119 12.24 10.65 8.40
CA ASP A 119 11.28 9.75 9.05
C ASP A 119 9.79 10.12 8.83
N GLN A 120 9.52 11.00 7.84
CA GLN A 120 8.17 11.37 7.41
C GLN A 120 7.51 10.27 6.58
N ILE A 121 8.30 9.53 5.81
CA ILE A 121 7.87 8.30 5.12
C ILE A 121 8.65 7.15 5.76
N LYS A 122 7.92 6.14 6.23
CA LYS A 122 8.51 4.92 6.79
C LYS A 122 8.01 3.72 6.01
N ILE A 123 8.95 2.93 5.51
CA ILE A 123 8.65 1.63 4.90
C ILE A 123 9.20 0.57 5.85
N VAL A 124 8.31 -0.22 6.43
CA VAL A 124 8.57 -1.04 7.62
C VAL A 124 8.02 -2.46 7.46
N PRO A 125 8.59 -3.45 8.16
CA PRO A 125 8.01 -4.80 8.19
C PRO A 125 6.67 -4.80 8.92
N LEU A 126 5.85 -5.82 8.66
CA LEU A 126 4.55 -6.00 9.30
C LEU A 126 4.63 -6.06 10.83
N SER A 127 5.72 -6.59 11.37
CA SER A 127 5.97 -6.66 12.81
C SER A 127 6.02 -5.28 13.48
N PHE A 128 6.40 -4.23 12.73
CA PHE A 128 6.39 -2.85 13.23
C PHE A 128 4.98 -2.37 13.59
N MET A 129 3.93 -2.95 13.01
CA MET A 129 2.56 -2.58 13.33
C MET A 129 2.19 -2.94 14.77
N ARG A 130 2.83 -3.94 15.36
CA ARG A 130 2.52 -4.39 16.72
C ARG A 130 2.89 -3.32 17.75
N GLY A 131 1.95 -2.98 18.63
CA GLY A 131 2.19 -2.05 19.74
C GLY A 131 2.27 -0.58 19.35
N ASN A 132 2.09 -0.24 18.08
CA ASN A 132 2.05 1.16 17.61
C ASN A 132 0.61 1.66 17.45
N THR A 133 0.42 2.96 17.59
CA THR A 133 -0.82 3.65 17.20
C THR A 133 -0.44 4.77 16.25
N PHE A 134 -1.04 4.78 15.06
CA PHE A 134 -0.67 5.71 14.00
C PHE A 134 -1.61 6.91 14.00
N LEU A 135 -1.14 8.03 14.54
CA LEU A 135 -1.84 9.32 14.58
C LEU A 135 -1.39 10.23 13.43
N ASN A 136 -2.29 11.09 12.94
CA ASN A 136 -2.02 12.06 11.88
C ASN A 136 -1.30 11.45 10.65
N SER A 137 -1.71 10.25 10.21
CA SER A 137 -0.92 9.43 9.31
C SER A 137 -1.70 8.82 8.14
N MET A 138 -1.01 8.57 7.04
CA MET A 138 -1.50 7.66 6.00
C MET A 138 -0.79 6.32 6.14
N VAL A 139 -1.53 5.26 6.40
CA VAL A 139 -1.01 3.89 6.51
C VAL A 139 -1.34 3.12 5.23
N ILE A 140 -0.35 2.48 4.61
CA ILE A 140 -0.52 1.60 3.46
C ILE A 140 -0.11 0.19 3.86
N VAL A 141 -1.00 -0.77 3.62
CA VAL A 141 -0.73 -2.21 3.76
C VAL A 141 -0.74 -2.80 2.37
N ASP A 142 0.44 -3.02 1.79
CA ASP A 142 0.61 -3.56 0.45
C ASP A 142 0.63 -5.10 0.46
N GLU A 143 0.28 -5.74 -0.65
CA GLU A 143 0.12 -7.21 -0.77
C GLU A 143 -0.69 -7.86 0.36
N ALA A 144 -1.74 -7.17 0.81
CA ALA A 144 -2.53 -7.56 1.98
C ALA A 144 -3.28 -8.88 1.81
N GLN A 145 -3.42 -9.42 0.58
CA GLN A 145 -4.00 -10.74 0.37
C GLN A 145 -3.23 -11.86 1.10
N ASN A 146 -1.95 -11.62 1.40
CA ASN A 146 -1.08 -12.52 2.15
C ASN A 146 -1.05 -12.23 3.67
N VAL A 147 -1.93 -11.37 4.17
CA VAL A 147 -2.12 -11.10 5.60
C VAL A 147 -3.21 -12.02 6.16
N THR A 148 -2.88 -12.75 7.23
CA THR A 148 -3.84 -13.63 7.94
C THR A 148 -4.88 -12.82 8.73
N HIS A 149 -5.99 -13.43 9.13
CA HIS A 149 -7.01 -12.78 9.99
C HIS A 149 -6.41 -12.12 11.24
N ASN A 150 -5.61 -12.85 12.02
CA ASN A 150 -5.00 -12.33 13.25
C ASN A 150 -4.07 -11.14 12.98
N GLN A 151 -3.35 -11.17 11.86
CA GLN A 151 -2.50 -10.05 11.47
C GLN A 151 -3.34 -8.86 10.99
N MET A 152 -4.41 -9.10 10.23
CA MET A 152 -5.29 -8.04 9.74
C MET A 152 -5.96 -7.32 10.91
N GLU A 153 -6.53 -8.07 11.87
CA GLU A 153 -7.08 -7.53 13.12
C GLU A 153 -6.04 -6.71 13.88
N MET A 154 -4.81 -7.24 14.03
CA MET A 154 -3.72 -6.51 14.65
C MET A 154 -3.41 -5.19 13.94
N ILE A 155 -3.47 -5.13 12.60
CA ILE A 155 -3.14 -3.92 11.82
C ILE A 155 -4.26 -2.88 11.92
N VAL A 156 -5.51 -3.27 11.66
CA VAL A 156 -6.63 -2.31 11.59
C VAL A 156 -6.91 -1.66 12.94
N THR A 157 -6.57 -2.34 14.04
CA THR A 157 -6.66 -1.79 15.40
C THR A 157 -5.57 -0.76 15.73
N ARG A 158 -4.61 -0.50 14.83
CA ARG A 158 -3.54 0.51 15.03
C ARG A 158 -3.88 1.88 14.47
N ILE A 159 -4.97 2.01 13.70
CA ILE A 159 -5.34 3.30 13.11
C ILE A 159 -5.77 4.27 14.21
N GLY A 160 -5.12 5.43 14.26
CA GLY A 160 -5.41 6.47 15.24
C GLY A 160 -6.19 7.64 14.63
N LEU A 161 -6.45 8.66 15.45
CA LEU A 161 -7.13 9.89 15.03
C LEU A 161 -6.40 10.58 13.87
N ASN A 162 -7.19 11.29 13.05
CA ASN A 162 -6.74 12.04 11.87
C ASN A 162 -5.90 11.22 10.88
N SER A 163 -6.11 9.91 10.87
CA SER A 163 -5.36 8.97 10.03
C SER A 163 -6.28 8.23 9.09
N LYS A 164 -5.70 7.72 8.00
CA LYS A 164 -6.39 6.84 7.06
C LYS A 164 -5.54 5.62 6.76
N MET A 165 -6.19 4.52 6.39
CA MET A 165 -5.52 3.28 6.02
C MET A 165 -6.00 2.79 4.65
N ILE A 166 -5.05 2.55 3.75
CA ILE A 166 -5.29 1.93 2.44
C ILE A 166 -4.71 0.52 2.51
N VAL A 167 -5.56 -0.48 2.34
CA VAL A 167 -5.16 -1.88 2.32
C VAL A 167 -5.23 -2.35 0.86
N CYS A 168 -4.07 -2.54 0.24
CA CYS A 168 -3.94 -2.94 -1.17
C CYS A 168 -3.80 -4.46 -1.28
N GLY A 169 -4.54 -5.09 -2.17
CA GLY A 169 -4.40 -6.54 -2.38
C GLY A 169 -5.00 -7.07 -3.67
N ASP A 170 -4.63 -8.31 -4.01
CA ASP A 170 -5.22 -9.07 -5.12
C ASP A 170 -5.99 -10.27 -4.58
N LYS A 171 -7.33 -10.26 -4.74
CA LYS A 171 -8.22 -11.34 -4.27
C LYS A 171 -7.90 -12.70 -4.91
N LYS A 172 -7.24 -12.71 -6.07
CA LYS A 172 -6.93 -13.92 -6.85
C LYS A 172 -5.58 -14.53 -6.49
N GLN A 173 -4.61 -13.74 -6.04
CA GLN A 173 -3.21 -14.14 -5.80
C GLN A 173 -2.89 -14.34 -4.31
N VAL A 174 -3.62 -15.24 -3.65
CA VAL A 174 -3.40 -15.55 -2.23
C VAL A 174 -2.39 -16.67 -2.09
N ASP A 175 -1.24 -16.38 -1.48
CA ASP A 175 -0.12 -17.32 -1.26
C ASP A 175 -0.16 -17.98 0.14
N LEU A 176 -1.27 -17.82 0.85
CA LEU A 176 -1.52 -18.50 2.13
C LEU A 176 -1.90 -19.96 1.91
N LYS A 177 -1.58 -20.82 2.90
CA LYS A 177 -1.95 -22.26 2.90
C LYS A 177 -3.40 -22.50 2.50
N ARG A 178 -4.32 -21.66 2.97
CA ARG A 178 -5.72 -21.65 2.54
C ARG A 178 -6.13 -20.23 2.19
N ARG A 179 -6.80 -20.06 1.04
CA ARG A 179 -7.30 -18.75 0.58
C ARG A 179 -8.27 -18.09 1.57
N THR A 180 -8.98 -18.91 2.35
CA THR A 180 -9.92 -18.49 3.39
C THR A 180 -9.24 -17.86 4.61
N ASP A 181 -7.93 -18.05 4.78
CA ASP A 181 -7.18 -17.49 5.90
C ASP A 181 -6.81 -16.01 5.67
N SER A 182 -7.08 -15.47 4.47
CA SER A 182 -6.79 -14.08 4.10
C SER A 182 -7.74 -13.10 4.77
N GLY A 183 -7.20 -12.25 5.65
CA GLY A 183 -7.93 -11.17 6.31
C GLY A 183 -8.38 -10.08 5.34
N PHE A 184 -7.64 -9.88 4.24
CA PHE A 184 -8.02 -8.96 3.18
C PHE A 184 -9.35 -9.35 2.53
N ASN A 185 -9.48 -10.62 2.12
CA ASN A 185 -10.70 -11.11 1.48
C ASN A 185 -11.92 -11.05 2.41
N PHE A 186 -11.70 -11.23 3.71
CA PHE A 186 -12.74 -11.11 4.72
C PHE A 186 -13.21 -9.66 4.89
N LEU A 187 -12.31 -8.72 5.16
CA LEU A 187 -12.68 -7.31 5.34
C LEU A 187 -13.19 -6.67 4.05
N TYR A 188 -12.69 -7.08 2.88
CA TYR A 188 -13.19 -6.62 1.60
C TYR A 188 -14.70 -6.87 1.47
N LYS A 189 -15.18 -8.06 1.87
CA LYS A 189 -16.60 -8.41 1.83
C LYS A 189 -17.43 -7.73 2.90
N ALA A 190 -16.82 -7.35 4.03
CA ALA A 190 -17.50 -6.72 5.16
C ALA A 190 -17.70 -5.20 4.97
N ALA A 191 -17.12 -4.59 3.94
CA ALA A 191 -17.11 -3.13 3.76
C ALA A 191 -18.52 -2.52 3.71
N ASP A 192 -19.48 -3.20 3.08
CA ASP A 192 -20.86 -2.69 2.95
C ASP A 192 -21.63 -2.64 4.29
N HIS A 193 -21.05 -3.17 5.36
CA HIS A 193 -21.68 -3.27 6.69
C HIS A 193 -20.97 -2.44 7.76
N ILE A 194 -19.88 -1.74 7.42
CA ILE A 194 -19.04 -1.03 8.40
C ILE A 194 -18.88 0.44 7.97
N ASN A 195 -19.44 1.35 8.76
CA ASN A 195 -19.31 2.79 8.51
C ASN A 195 -17.83 3.22 8.53
N GLY A 196 -17.42 3.94 7.49
CA GLY A 196 -16.04 4.42 7.32
C GLY A 196 -15.06 3.37 6.78
N LEU A 197 -15.54 2.17 6.44
CA LEU A 197 -14.83 1.17 5.66
C LEU A 197 -15.41 1.14 4.24
N ALA A 198 -14.56 1.29 3.23
CA ALA A 198 -14.95 1.12 1.84
C ALA A 198 -14.18 -0.02 1.17
N SER A 199 -14.77 -0.62 0.14
CA SER A 199 -14.07 -1.51 -0.78
C SER A 199 -14.17 -0.98 -2.21
N VAL A 200 -13.07 -1.05 -2.94
CA VAL A 200 -13.00 -0.62 -4.34
C VAL A 200 -12.09 -1.57 -5.11
N THR A 201 -12.43 -1.89 -6.35
CA THR A 201 -11.60 -2.73 -7.23
C THR A 201 -11.17 -1.91 -8.44
N LEU A 202 -9.86 -1.78 -8.65
CA LEU A 202 -9.29 -1.30 -9.91
C LEU A 202 -9.33 -2.42 -10.95
N THR A 203 -9.89 -2.11 -12.10
CA THR A 203 -10.17 -3.02 -13.21
C THR A 203 -9.25 -2.79 -14.40
N THR A 204 -8.76 -1.56 -14.59
CA THR A 204 -7.81 -1.25 -15.68
C THR A 204 -6.49 -2.00 -15.47
N ASN A 205 -6.02 -2.70 -16.49
CA ASN A 205 -4.67 -3.28 -16.52
C ASN A 205 -3.72 -2.34 -17.27
N HIS A 206 -2.61 -1.94 -16.64
CA HIS A 206 -1.62 -1.06 -17.27
C HIS A 206 -0.41 -1.81 -17.85
N ARG A 207 -0.47 -3.15 -17.89
CA ARG A 207 0.60 -3.97 -18.48
C ARG A 207 0.45 -4.04 -20.00
N SER A 208 1.54 -4.46 -20.66
CA SER A 208 1.51 -4.72 -22.10
C SER A 208 0.41 -5.74 -22.45
N PRO A 209 -0.35 -5.56 -23.53
CA PRO A 209 -1.43 -6.47 -23.94
C PRO A 209 -1.01 -7.94 -24.01
N ILE A 210 0.24 -8.22 -24.41
CA ILE A 210 0.79 -9.58 -24.48
C ILE A 210 0.75 -10.31 -23.13
N VAL A 211 0.74 -9.58 -22.01
CA VAL A 211 0.71 -10.20 -20.68
C VAL A 211 -0.58 -10.97 -20.47
N GLU A 212 -1.72 -10.50 -20.99
CA GLU A 212 -2.99 -11.21 -20.88
C GLU A 212 -2.95 -12.51 -21.70
N GLU A 213 -2.44 -12.45 -22.93
CA GLU A 213 -2.23 -13.63 -23.79
C GLU A 213 -1.34 -14.68 -23.11
N LEU A 214 -0.25 -14.24 -22.47
CA LEU A 214 0.65 -15.12 -21.72
C LEU A 214 -0.04 -15.72 -20.50
N ILE A 215 -0.78 -14.94 -19.72
CA ILE A 215 -1.53 -15.44 -18.56
C ILE A 215 -2.55 -16.51 -18.99
N ASP A 216 -3.27 -16.28 -20.10
CA ASP A 216 -4.24 -17.22 -20.63
C ASP A 216 -3.57 -18.50 -21.14
N PHE A 217 -2.41 -18.39 -21.78
CA PHE A 217 -1.61 -19.54 -22.20
C PHE A 217 -1.14 -20.38 -21.01
N TYR A 218 -0.61 -19.77 -19.94
CA TYR A 218 -0.21 -20.48 -18.72
C TYR A 218 -1.42 -21.13 -18.03
N THR A 219 -2.55 -20.41 -17.95
CA THR A 219 -3.77 -20.91 -17.32
C THR A 219 -4.36 -22.10 -18.08
N SER A 220 -4.40 -22.04 -19.41
CA SER A 220 -4.86 -23.14 -20.25
C SER A 220 -3.91 -24.34 -20.19
N SER A 221 -2.60 -24.11 -20.20
CA SER A 221 -1.58 -25.15 -20.06
C SER A 221 -1.70 -25.89 -18.73
N HIS A 222 -1.98 -25.18 -17.62
CA HIS A 222 -2.23 -25.82 -16.32
C HIS A 222 -3.52 -26.64 -16.31
N LYS A 223 -4.61 -26.12 -16.90
CA LYS A 223 -5.88 -26.88 -17.03
C LYS A 223 -5.74 -28.14 -17.88
N GLN A 224 -4.88 -28.11 -18.89
CA GLN A 224 -4.56 -29.24 -19.75
C GLN A 224 -3.52 -30.20 -19.15
N GLY A 225 -2.94 -29.87 -17.98
CA GLY A 225 -1.92 -30.69 -17.33
C GLY A 225 -0.54 -30.65 -17.99
N LEU A 226 -0.28 -29.69 -18.89
CA LEU A 226 1.01 -29.50 -19.55
C LEU A 226 2.08 -29.00 -18.56
N ILE A 227 1.66 -28.31 -17.50
CA ILE A 227 2.50 -27.80 -16.42
C ILE A 227 1.78 -27.98 -15.07
N LYS A 228 2.53 -28.19 -13.99
CA LYS A 228 2.02 -28.23 -12.61
C LYS A 228 2.52 -26.98 -11.87
N LEU A 229 1.64 -26.33 -11.11
CA LEU A 229 2.00 -25.33 -10.09
C LEU A 229 2.45 -26.00 -8.80
#